data_AF-A0A0B3AG61-F1
#
_entry.id   AF-A0A0B3AG61-F1
#
_cell.length_a   1.000
_cell.length_b   1.000
_cell.length_c   1.000
_cell.angle_alpha   90.00
_cell.angle_beta   90.00
_cell.angle_gamma   90.00
#
_symmetry.space_group_name_H-M   'P 1'
#
loop_
_entity.id
_entity.type
_entity.pdbx_description
1 polymer ?
#
loop_
_entity_poly.entity_id
_entity_poly.type
_entity_poly.pdbx_seq_one_letter_code
_entity_poly.pdbx_strand_id
1 'polypeptide(L)'
;MAFSLNPASILGPEFYGFLLPWLFTFAIVYGLLSKLGLFGDKKSDKINLALSFVIAFFVTGAAGPQLAAFFINLFGGASVYLAGILVIILFLALIGYEKKLGQGMIYVGIVILIGVMLFLGSTGTFVGQVYLDSSVAALAFWLIIIVIAVWLITKPDGAASEAKKA
;
A
#
# COMPACT_ATOMS: atom_id res chain seq x y z
N MET A 1 8.31 -32.44 28.72
CA MET A 1 8.26 -32.02 27.30
C MET A 1 9.08 -30.75 27.18
N ALA A 2 10.24 -30.81 26.52
CA ALA A 2 11.07 -29.61 26.32
C ALA A 2 10.41 -28.73 25.26
N PHE A 3 10.04 -27.51 25.65
CA PHE A 3 9.59 -26.48 24.73
C PHE A 3 10.82 -26.01 23.92
N SER A 4 11.09 -26.67 22.79
CA SER A 4 12.14 -26.20 21.88
C SER A 4 11.58 -25.02 21.10
N LEU A 5 11.98 -23.81 21.48
CA LEU A 5 11.83 -22.63 20.65
C LEU A 5 12.72 -22.82 19.42
N ASN A 6 12.18 -23.40 18.35
CA ASN A 6 12.83 -23.36 17.06
C ASN A 6 12.59 -21.95 16.48
N PRO A 7 13.61 -21.10 16.34
CA PRO A 7 13.41 -19.74 15.83
C PRO A 7 12.76 -19.75 14.44
N ALA A 8 13.02 -20.78 13.63
CA ALA A 8 12.42 -20.94 12.30
C ALA A 8 10.92 -21.25 12.35
N SER A 9 10.41 -21.89 13.41
CA SER A 9 8.96 -22.09 13.59
C SER A 9 8.26 -20.86 14.16
N ILE A 10 8.99 -19.94 14.78
CA ILE A 10 8.47 -18.69 15.36
C ILE A 10 8.47 -17.57 14.32
N LEU A 11 9.46 -17.54 13.42
CA LEU A 11 9.59 -16.59 12.32
C LEU A 11 9.09 -17.17 10.98
N GLY A 12 8.12 -18.08 11.05
CA GLY A 12 7.55 -18.75 9.87
C GLY A 12 6.63 -17.83 9.04
N PRO A 13 5.99 -18.37 7.99
CA PRO A 13 5.06 -17.62 7.13
C PRO A 13 3.97 -16.87 7.90
N GLU A 14 3.49 -17.45 9.02
CA GLU A 14 2.50 -16.84 9.91
C GLU A 14 3.01 -15.56 10.59
N PHE A 15 4.29 -15.52 10.98
CA PHE A 15 4.90 -14.34 11.56
C PHE A 15 4.98 -13.20 10.55
N TYR A 16 5.39 -13.49 9.30
CA TYR A 16 5.38 -12.50 8.23
C TYR A 16 3.96 -12.10 7.82
N GLY A 17 3.00 -13.03 7.86
CA GLY A 17 1.58 -12.78 7.65
C GLY A 17 0.98 -11.81 8.68
N PHE A 18 1.52 -11.77 9.89
CA PHE A 18 1.15 -10.76 10.89
C PHE A 18 1.99 -9.48 10.78
N LEU A 19 3.32 -9.61 10.70
CA LEU A 19 4.26 -8.50 10.79
C LEU A 19 4.14 -7.52 9.62
N LEU A 20 3.95 -8.02 8.39
CA LEU A 20 3.88 -7.17 7.20
C LEU A 20 2.65 -6.24 7.24
N PRO A 21 1.42 -6.75 7.40
CA PRO A 21 0.24 -5.90 7.55
C PRO A 21 0.37 -4.88 8.68
N TRP A 22 0.94 -5.31 9.81
CA TRP A 22 1.16 -4.45 10.95
C TRP A 22 2.12 -3.31 10.63
N LEU A 23 3.27 -3.61 10.05
CA LEU A 23 4.30 -2.62 9.72
C LEU A 23 3.79 -1.62 8.67
N PHE A 24 3.05 -2.11 7.66
CA PHE A 24 2.45 -1.25 6.64
C PHE A 24 1.38 -0.33 7.24
N THR A 25 0.48 -0.89 8.04
CA THR A 25 -0.55 -0.11 8.72
C THR A 25 0.09 0.97 9.60
N PHE A 26 1.10 0.59 10.37
CA PHE A 26 1.86 1.51 11.21
C PHE A 26 2.46 2.65 10.39
N ALA A 27 3.18 2.34 9.31
CA ALA A 27 3.85 3.33 8.47
C ALA A 27 2.86 4.31 7.83
N ILE A 28 1.73 3.81 7.31
CA ILE A 28 0.70 4.65 6.67
C ILE A 28 0.04 5.57 7.69
N VAL A 29 -0.41 5.02 8.82
CA VAL A 29 -1.09 5.79 9.87
C VAL A 29 -0.11 6.82 10.46
N TYR A 30 1.13 6.42 10.75
CA TYR A 30 2.15 7.35 11.25
C TYR A 30 2.44 8.48 10.26
N GLY A 31 2.62 8.17 8.97
CA GLY A 31 2.85 9.15 7.92
C GLY A 31 1.69 10.14 7.78
N LEU A 32 0.45 9.66 7.84
CA LEU A 32 -0.76 10.50 7.82
C LEU A 32 -0.82 11.43 9.04
N LEU A 33 -0.66 10.90 10.25
CA LEU A 33 -0.71 11.71 11.47
C LEU A 33 0.41 12.76 11.53
N SER A 34 1.61 12.39 11.06
CA SER A 34 2.75 13.31 11.02
C SER A 34 2.56 14.41 9.98
N LYS A 35 1.94 14.10 8.84
CA LYS A 35 1.64 15.09 7.80
C LYS A 35 0.49 16.04 8.16
N LEU A 36 -0.54 15.55 8.86
CA LEU A 36 -1.71 16.35 9.22
C LEU A 36 -1.46 17.32 10.39
N GLY A 37 -0.36 17.15 11.13
CA GLY A 37 0.01 18.06 12.22
C GLY A 37 -1.03 18.13 13.35
N LEU A 38 -1.90 17.12 13.47
CA LEU A 38 -3.07 17.14 14.38
C LEU A 38 -2.70 17.38 15.86
N PHE A 39 -1.46 17.10 16.26
CA PHE A 39 -1.01 17.21 17.65
C PHE A 39 0.16 18.21 17.88
N GLY A 40 0.53 19.05 16.89
CA GLY A 40 1.47 20.18 17.04
C GLY A 40 3.00 19.87 17.11
N ASP A 41 3.82 20.86 16.77
CA ASP A 41 5.13 20.69 16.10
C ASP A 41 6.29 19.93 16.80
N LYS A 42 6.20 19.43 18.04
CA LYS A 42 7.33 18.63 18.65
C LYS A 42 6.94 17.55 19.67
N LYS A 43 5.82 17.70 20.39
CA LYS A 43 5.27 16.61 21.24
C LYS A 43 4.39 15.64 20.44
N SER A 44 3.93 16.05 19.26
CA SER A 44 3.13 15.24 18.32
C SER A 44 3.83 13.98 17.88
N ASP A 45 5.14 13.98 17.64
CA ASP A 45 5.79 12.81 17.03
C ASP A 45 5.74 11.56 17.91
N LYS A 46 5.91 11.72 19.22
CA LYS A 46 5.80 10.60 20.16
C LYS A 46 4.36 10.09 20.27
N ILE A 47 3.38 11.00 20.21
CA ILE A 47 1.95 10.67 20.27
C ILE A 47 1.52 9.98 18.96
N ASN A 48 1.93 10.51 17.82
CA ASN A 48 1.70 9.93 16.50
C ASN A 48 2.28 8.53 16.40
N LEU A 49 3.51 8.34 16.89
CA LEU A 49 4.17 7.03 16.91
C LEU A 49 3.42 6.06 17.81
N ALA A 50 3.10 6.44 19.06
CA ALA A 50 2.35 5.58 19.97
C ALA A 50 0.95 5.22 19.42
N LEU A 51 0.24 6.19 18.88
CA LEU A 51 -1.12 6.01 18.37
C LEU A 51 -1.15 5.15 17.11
N SER A 52 -0.26 5.41 16.15
CA SER A 52 -0.13 4.58 14.94
C SER A 52 0.28 3.15 15.27
N PHE A 53 1.15 2.95 16.26
CA PHE A 53 1.58 1.63 16.73
C PHE A 53 0.39 0.84 17.30
N VAL A 54 -0.41 1.47 18.17
CA VAL A 54 -1.61 0.86 18.76
C VAL A 54 -2.67 0.56 17.69
N ILE A 55 -2.96 1.51 16.79
CA ILE A 55 -3.91 1.31 15.69
C ILE A 55 -3.47 0.13 14.81
N ALA A 56 -2.18 0.04 14.48
CA ALA A 56 -1.65 -1.05 13.68
C ALA A 56 -1.87 -2.42 14.33
N PHE A 57 -1.72 -2.53 15.66
CA PHE A 57 -2.03 -3.77 16.38
C PHE A 57 -3.51 -4.15 16.27
N PHE A 58 -4.43 -3.21 16.47
CA PHE A 58 -5.87 -3.49 16.39
C PHE A 58 -6.32 -3.85 14.97
N VAL A 59 -5.82 -3.12 13.96
CA VAL A 59 -6.11 -3.42 12.55
C VAL A 59 -5.60 -4.81 12.18
N THR A 60 -4.37 -5.15 12.58
CA THR A 60 -3.79 -6.45 12.25
C THR A 60 -4.50 -7.58 13.00
N GLY A 61 -4.92 -7.35 14.24
CA GLY A 61 -5.73 -8.32 14.97
C GLY A 61 -7.11 -8.56 14.32
N ALA A 62 -7.73 -7.52 13.75
CA ALA A 62 -9.05 -7.61 13.14
C ALA A 62 -9.05 -8.09 11.68
N ALA A 63 -8.02 -7.73 10.90
CA ALA A 63 -7.99 -7.91 9.45
C ALA A 63 -6.63 -8.43 8.92
N GLY A 64 -5.75 -8.92 9.80
CA GLY A 64 -4.39 -9.35 9.47
C GLY A 64 -4.31 -10.34 8.31
N PRO A 65 -5.04 -11.47 8.33
CA PRO A 65 -5.01 -12.45 7.24
C PRO A 65 -5.45 -11.86 5.89
N GLN A 66 -6.49 -11.03 5.87
CA GLN A 66 -7.01 -10.39 4.67
C GLN A 66 -6.02 -9.36 4.11
N LEU A 67 -5.41 -8.55 4.99
CA LEU A 67 -4.36 -7.60 4.59
C LEU A 67 -3.12 -8.33 4.06
N ALA A 68 -2.70 -9.41 4.72
CA ALA A 68 -1.56 -10.21 4.28
C ALA A 68 -1.81 -10.79 2.88
N ALA A 69 -2.97 -11.42 2.67
CA ALA A 69 -3.37 -11.97 1.38
C ALA A 69 -3.43 -10.88 0.30
N PHE A 70 -4.02 -9.72 0.62
CA PHE A 70 -4.06 -8.57 -0.28
C PHE A 70 -2.66 -8.12 -0.70
N PHE A 71 -1.74 -7.93 0.26
CA PHE A 71 -0.37 -7.49 -0.06
C PHE A 71 0.41 -8.54 -0.84
N ILE A 72 0.28 -9.83 -0.48
CA ILE A 72 0.90 -10.93 -1.24
C ILE A 72 0.42 -10.91 -2.69
N ASN A 73 -0.89 -10.77 -2.91
CA ASN A 73 -1.44 -10.74 -4.26
C ASN A 73 -1.10 -9.46 -5.01
N LEU A 74 -1.09 -8.31 -4.33
CA LEU A 74 -0.79 -7.00 -4.92
C LEU A 74 0.67 -6.94 -5.36
N PHE A 75 1.62 -7.23 -4.47
CA PHE A 75 3.05 -7.17 -4.77
C PHE A 75 3.51 -8.35 -5.60
N GLY A 76 2.96 -9.54 -5.35
CA GLY A 76 3.17 -10.72 -6.20
C GLY A 76 2.68 -10.47 -7.62
N GLY A 77 1.45 -9.99 -7.78
CA GLY A 77 0.91 -9.55 -9.07
C GLY A 77 1.77 -8.47 -9.71
N ALA A 78 2.05 -7.37 -9.01
CA ALA A 78 2.85 -6.27 -9.52
C ALA A 78 4.23 -6.73 -10.03
N SER A 79 4.88 -7.68 -9.34
CA SER A 79 6.15 -8.25 -9.78
C SER A 79 6.04 -8.95 -11.14
N VAL A 80 4.95 -9.69 -11.38
CA VAL A 80 4.68 -10.36 -12.65
C VAL A 80 4.44 -9.35 -13.76
N TYR A 81 3.61 -8.32 -13.52
CA TYR A 81 3.36 -7.28 -14.53
C TYR A 81 4.63 -6.47 -14.84
N LEU A 82 5.42 -6.10 -13.83
CA LEU A 82 6.69 -5.41 -14.03
C LEU A 82 7.69 -6.27 -14.81
N ALA A 83 7.81 -7.55 -14.47
CA ALA A 83 8.65 -8.49 -15.21
C ALA A 83 8.20 -8.60 -16.68
N GLY A 84 6.89 -8.72 -16.93
CA GLY A 84 6.34 -8.75 -18.29
C GLY A 84 6.63 -7.46 -19.08
N ILE A 85 6.44 -6.29 -18.47
CA ILE A 85 6.77 -5.00 -19.08
C ILE A 85 8.26 -4.91 -19.40
N LEU A 86 9.14 -5.33 -18.48
CA LEU A 86 10.58 -5.34 -18.70
C LEU A 86 10.98 -6.23 -19.87
N VAL A 87 10.37 -7.41 -20.00
CA VAL A 87 10.60 -8.30 -21.14
C VAL A 87 10.19 -7.63 -22.46
N ILE A 88 9.04 -6.96 -22.51
CA ILE A 88 8.61 -6.21 -23.70
C ILE A 88 9.59 -5.08 -24.03
N ILE A 89 10.02 -4.31 -23.03
CA ILE A 89 11.01 -3.23 -23.20
C ILE A 89 12.32 -3.81 -23.75
N LEU A 90 12.76 -4.96 -23.26
CA LEU A 90 13.97 -5.63 -23.74
C LEU A 90 13.86 -6.03 -25.22
N PHE A 91 12.71 -6.56 -25.65
CA PHE A 91 12.48 -6.86 -27.07
C PHE A 91 12.40 -5.59 -27.94
N LEU A 92 11.76 -4.53 -27.46
CA LEU A 92 11.71 -3.24 -28.16
C LEU A 92 13.10 -2.61 -28.30
N ALA A 93 13.95 -2.72 -27.27
CA ALA A 93 15.33 -2.25 -27.32
C ALA A 93 16.15 -3.05 -28.34
N LEU A 94 15.97 -4.38 -28.42
CA LEU A 94 16.68 -5.24 -29.38
C LEU A 94 16.38 -4.90 -30.85
N ILE A 95 15.18 -4.40 -31.15
CA ILE A 95 14.81 -3.96 -32.51
C ILE A 95 15.12 -2.48 -32.77
N GLY A 96 15.84 -1.81 -31.86
CA GLY A 96 16.27 -0.41 -31.99
C GLY A 96 15.19 0.63 -31.68
N TYR A 97 14.13 0.27 -30.97
CA TYR A 97 13.07 1.19 -30.58
C TYR A 97 13.44 1.95 -29.29
N GLU A 98 14.00 3.15 -29.43
CA GLU A 98 14.51 3.97 -28.30
C GLU A 98 13.52 5.02 -27.75
N LYS A 99 12.22 4.87 -27.98
CA LYS A 99 11.26 5.88 -27.51
C LYS A 99 11.26 5.92 -25.98
N LYS A 100 11.48 7.10 -25.39
CA LYS A 100 11.37 7.32 -23.94
C LYS A 100 9.94 7.03 -23.47
N LEU A 101 9.73 5.89 -22.83
CA LEU A 101 8.52 5.59 -22.07
C LEU A 101 8.47 6.54 -20.85
N GLY A 102 7.32 7.18 -20.60
CA GLY A 102 7.12 7.98 -19.38
C GLY A 102 6.64 9.42 -19.54
N GLN A 103 6.47 9.94 -20.77
CA GLN A 103 5.95 11.30 -20.98
C GLN A 103 4.63 11.29 -21.74
N GLY A 104 3.59 11.83 -21.10
CA GLY A 104 2.26 12.05 -21.67
C GLY A 104 1.13 11.61 -20.76
N MET A 105 -0.01 12.30 -20.86
CA MET A 105 -1.24 11.99 -20.11
C MET A 105 -1.74 10.56 -20.36
N ILE A 106 -1.45 10.00 -21.54
CA ILE A 106 -1.74 8.60 -21.89
C ILE A 106 -0.92 7.60 -21.06
N TYR A 107 0.32 7.95 -20.73
CA TYR A 107 1.19 7.08 -19.93
C TYR A 107 0.73 7.05 -18.47
N VAL A 108 0.31 8.20 -17.94
CA VAL A 108 -0.33 8.31 -16.63
C VAL A 108 -1.62 7.48 -16.59
N GLY A 109 -2.45 7.57 -17.63
CA GLY A 109 -3.67 6.76 -17.77
C GLY A 109 -3.39 5.25 -17.77
N ILE A 110 -2.36 4.79 -18.49
CA ILE A 110 -1.95 3.38 -18.52
C ILE A 110 -1.46 2.91 -17.15
N VAL A 111 -0.62 3.70 -16.47
CA VAL A 111 -0.12 3.35 -15.13
C VAL A 111 -1.27 3.27 -14.12
N ILE A 112 -2.21 4.22 -14.16
CA ILE A 112 -3.42 4.17 -13.32
C ILE A 112 -4.24 2.92 -13.64
N LEU A 113 -4.45 2.60 -14.92
CA LEU A 113 -5.22 1.44 -15.34
C LEU A 113 -4.59 0.12 -14.86
N ILE A 114 -3.26 -0.01 -15.00
CA ILE A 114 -2.50 -1.16 -14.47
C ILE A 114 -2.63 -1.22 -12.94
N GLY A 115 -2.52 -0.07 -12.25
CA GLY A 115 -2.70 0.01 -10.80
C GLY A 115 -4.10 -0.44 -10.34
N VAL A 116 -5.15 -0.01 -11.05
CA VAL A 116 -6.53 -0.43 -10.77
C VAL A 116 -6.73 -1.93 -11.05
N MET A 117 -6.19 -2.45 -12.16
CA MET A 117 -6.26 -3.88 -12.48
C MET A 117 -5.53 -4.73 -11.42
N LEU A 118 -4.35 -4.31 -10.98
CA LEU A 118 -3.60 -4.95 -9.91
C LEU A 118 -4.38 -4.94 -8.60
N PHE A 119 -4.97 -3.79 -8.26
CA PHE A 119 -5.78 -3.68 -7.05
C PHE A 119 -6.98 -4.63 -7.07
N LEU A 120 -7.80 -4.58 -8.12
CA LEU A 120 -8.98 -5.44 -8.26
C LEU A 120 -8.61 -6.93 -8.33
N GLY A 121 -7.49 -7.27 -8.97
CA GLY A 121 -6.97 -8.64 -8.98
C GLY A 121 -6.50 -9.10 -7.59
N SER A 122 -5.93 -8.19 -6.80
CA SER A 122 -5.38 -8.52 -5.48
C SER A 122 -6.42 -8.79 -4.39
N THR A 123 -7.65 -8.29 -4.57
CA THR A 123 -8.78 -8.54 -3.65
C THR A 123 -9.45 -9.89 -3.88
N GLY A 124 -9.02 -10.68 -4.89
CA GLY A 124 -9.62 -11.98 -5.22
C GLY A 124 -10.98 -11.87 -5.95
N THR A 125 -11.52 -10.65 -6.08
CA THR A 125 -12.70 -10.35 -6.89
C THR A 125 -12.28 -10.07 -8.32
N PHE A 126 -12.18 -11.11 -9.14
CA PHE A 126 -12.06 -10.92 -10.59
C PHE A 126 -13.30 -10.16 -11.10
N VAL A 127 -13.10 -9.31 -12.13
CA VAL A 127 -14.16 -8.45 -12.71
C VAL A 127 -15.40 -9.29 -13.04
N GLY A 128 -16.44 -9.22 -12.20
CA GLY A 128 -17.69 -9.96 -12.40
C GLY A 128 -18.46 -10.35 -11.13
N GLN A 129 -17.80 -10.47 -9.97
CA GLN A 129 -18.47 -10.83 -8.71
C GLN A 129 -17.95 -9.98 -7.54
N VAL A 130 -18.49 -8.77 -7.41
CA VAL A 130 -18.29 -7.95 -6.20
C VAL A 130 -19.35 -8.36 -5.18
N TYR A 131 -18.96 -9.20 -4.23
CA TYR A 131 -19.76 -9.44 -3.03
C TYR A 131 -19.38 -8.37 -2.00
N LEU A 132 -20.34 -7.52 -1.62
CA LEU A 132 -20.14 -6.52 -0.55
C LEU A 132 -20.20 -7.21 0.82
N ASP A 133 -19.09 -7.86 1.16
CA ASP A 133 -18.80 -8.47 2.45
C ASP A 133 -17.99 -7.48 3.32
N SER A 134 -17.96 -7.68 4.65
CA SER A 134 -17.17 -6.85 5.59
C SER A 134 -15.68 -6.77 5.24
N SER A 135 -15.14 -7.82 4.61
CA SER A 135 -13.80 -7.92 4.04
C SER A 135 -13.62 -6.96 2.86
N VAL A 136 -14.59 -6.88 1.96
CA VAL A 136 -14.54 -5.94 0.82
C VAL A 136 -14.68 -4.51 1.29
N ALA A 137 -15.50 -4.25 2.31
CA ALA A 137 -15.60 -2.94 2.94
C ALA A 137 -14.29 -2.51 3.63
N ALA A 138 -13.63 -3.42 4.34
CA ALA A 138 -12.33 -3.16 4.96
C ALA A 138 -11.24 -2.89 3.91
N LEU A 139 -11.22 -3.64 2.80
CA LEU A 139 -10.28 -3.43 1.71
C LEU A 139 -10.54 -2.11 0.97
N ALA A 140 -11.81 -1.76 0.72
CA ALA A 140 -12.18 -0.48 0.12
C ALA A 140 -11.76 0.70 1.02
N PHE A 141 -11.96 0.55 2.34
CA PHE A 141 -11.49 1.53 3.33
C PHE A 141 -9.97 1.71 3.28
N TRP A 142 -9.20 0.61 3.21
CA TRP A 142 -7.74 0.67 3.06
C TRP A 142 -7.30 1.32 1.75
N LEU A 143 -7.97 1.04 0.63
CA LEU A 143 -7.69 1.72 -0.63
C LEU A 143 -7.92 3.23 -0.52
N ILE A 144 -9.04 3.64 0.07
CA ILE A 144 -9.35 5.06 0.26
C ILE A 144 -8.24 5.73 1.10
N ILE A 145 -7.80 5.09 2.18
CA ILE A 145 -6.69 5.57 3.00
C ILE A 145 -5.40 5.69 2.19
N ILE A 146 -5.04 4.68 1.39
CA ILE A 146 -3.83 4.69 0.56
C ILE A 146 -3.90 5.81 -0.47
N VAL A 147 -5.04 5.98 -1.15
CA VAL A 147 -5.23 7.05 -2.14
C VAL A 147 -5.11 8.42 -1.49
N ILE A 148 -5.74 8.63 -0.32
CA ILE A 148 -5.61 9.87 0.44
C ILE A 148 -4.16 10.10 0.89
N ALA A 149 -3.48 9.06 1.39
CA ALA A 149 -2.09 9.15 1.80
C ALA A 149 -1.18 9.53 0.64
N VAL A 150 -1.29 8.86 -0.51
CA VAL A 150 -0.52 9.15 -1.72
C VAL A 150 -0.84 10.56 -2.24
N TRP A 151 -2.12 10.94 -2.29
CA TRP A 151 -2.53 12.28 -2.73
C TRP A 151 -2.00 13.37 -1.81
N LEU A 152 -2.03 13.15 -0.49
CA LEU A 152 -1.43 14.08 0.45
C LEU A 152 0.07 14.13 0.27
N ILE A 153 0.78 12.99 0.22
CA ILE A 153 2.25 12.91 0.07
C ILE A 153 2.73 13.57 -1.23
N THR A 154 2.00 13.43 -2.33
CA THR A 154 2.39 13.94 -3.65
C THR A 154 2.10 15.43 -3.86
N LYS A 155 1.34 16.09 -2.98
CA LYS A 155 1.20 17.55 -3.03
C LYS A 155 2.56 18.20 -2.69
N PRO A 156 3.12 19.02 -3.60
CA PRO A 156 4.26 19.87 -3.28
C PRO A 156 3.84 20.78 -2.12
N ASP A 157 4.73 20.95 -1.14
CA ASP A 157 4.47 21.60 0.16
C ASP A 157 3.95 23.06 0.11
N GLY A 158 3.69 23.61 -1.09
CA GLY A 158 3.14 24.96 -1.30
C GLY A 158 1.63 25.11 -1.17
N ALA A 159 0.82 24.04 -1.31
CA ALA A 159 -0.65 24.18 -1.33
C ALA A 159 -1.29 24.47 0.03
N ALA A 160 -0.57 24.23 1.14
CA ALA A 160 -1.07 24.53 2.49
C ALA A 160 -0.82 25.99 2.91
N SER A 161 0.03 26.73 2.19
CA SER A 161 0.36 28.12 2.52
C SER A 161 -0.65 29.13 1.96
N GLU A 162 -1.42 28.79 0.91
CA GLU A 162 -2.35 29.75 0.28
C GLU A 162 -3.74 29.75 0.93
N ALA A 163 -4.18 28.65 1.53
CA ALA A 163 -5.47 28.59 2.24
C ALA A 163 -5.51 29.39 3.56
N LYS A 164 -4.37 29.89 4.03
CA LYS A 164 -4.27 30.74 5.23
C LYS A 164 -4.23 32.24 4.92
N LYS A 165 -4.38 32.62 3.64
CA LYS A 165 -4.35 34.02 3.17
C LYS A 165 -5.60 34.43 2.36
N ALA A 166 -6.66 33.62 2.36
CA ALA A 166 -7.97 33.99 1.83
C ALA A 166 -8.94 34.28 2.99
#